data_AF-A0A7V5AN84-F1
#
_entry.id   AF-A0A7V5AN84-F1
#
_cell.length_a   1.000
_cell.length_b   1.000
_cell.length_c   1.000
_cell.angle_alpha   90.00
_cell.angle_beta   90.00
_cell.angle_gamma   90.00
#
_symmetry.space_group_name_H-M   'P 1'
#
loop_
_entity.id
_entity.type
_entity.pdbx_description
1 polymer ?
#
loop_
_entity_poly.entity_id
_entity_poly.type
_entity_poly.pdbx_seq_one_letter_code
_entity_poly.pdbx_strand_id
1 'polypeptide(L)' 'YRGTVKKVVDFGAFVEILPGTEGLVHISQLAKERVSKVTDVLSEGDEVMVKVLEIDKQGKIRLSRKDALGSDGK' A
#
# COMPACT_ATOMS: atom_id res chain seq x y z
N TYR A 1 5.37 -7.39 -3.67
CA TYR A 1 6.53 -6.53 -3.32
C TYR A 1 6.50 -6.24 -1.85
N ARG A 2 7.65 -6.29 -1.18
CA ARG A 2 7.80 -5.85 0.21
C ARG A 2 8.12 -4.36 0.16
N GLY A 3 7.33 -3.54 0.82
CA GLY A 3 7.51 -2.11 0.84
C GLY A 3 7.47 -1.57 2.25
N THR A 4 8.18 -0.47 2.49
CA THR A 4 8.26 0.18 3.80
C THR A 4 7.35 1.40 3.80
N VAL A 5 6.51 1.53 4.82
CA VAL A 5 5.66 2.71 4.99
C VAL A 5 6.56 3.91 5.28
N LYS A 6 6.62 4.87 4.37
CA LYS A 6 7.34 6.14 4.57
C LYS A 6 6.51 7.15 5.33
N LYS A 7 5.21 7.17 5.05
CA LYS A 7 4.29 8.17 5.60
C LYS A 7 2.88 7.65 5.62
N VAL A 8 2.17 7.90 6.71
CA VAL A 8 0.75 7.58 6.86
C VAL A 8 -0.08 8.86 6.80
N VAL A 9 -1.23 8.81 6.14
CA VAL A 9 -2.21 9.91 6.06
C VAL A 9 -3.62 9.37 6.33
N ASP A 10 -4.59 10.23 6.61
CA ASP A 10 -5.94 9.79 7.01
C ASP A 10 -6.66 8.92 5.97
N PHE A 11 -6.39 9.13 4.69
CA PHE A 11 -7.03 8.40 3.58
C PHE A 11 -6.16 7.29 2.97
N GLY A 12 -4.93 7.08 3.46
CA GLY A 12 -4.02 6.07 2.91
C GLY A 12 -2.61 6.08 3.50
N ALA A 13 -1.69 5.37 2.86
CA ALA A 13 -0.29 5.34 3.25
C ALA A 13 0.63 5.33 2.03
N PHE A 14 1.75 6.04 2.14
CA PHE A 14 2.84 6.01 1.18
C PHE A 14 3.79 4.89 1.55
N VAL A 15 3.97 3.96 0.62
CA VAL A 15 4.81 2.78 0.77
C VAL A 15 5.88 2.84 -0.31
N GLU A 16 7.14 2.84 0.12
CA GLU A 16 8.30 2.76 -0.77
C GLU A 16 8.63 1.28 -0.98
N ILE A 17 8.58 0.82 -2.23
CA ILE A 17 8.89 -0.58 -2.59
C ILE A 17 10.29 -0.73 -3.17
N LEU A 18 10.83 0.35 -3.77
CA LEU A 18 12.15 0.41 -4.39
C LEU A 18 12.68 1.84 -4.25
N PRO A 19 14.02 2.05 -4.21
CA PRO A 19 14.60 3.38 -4.14
C PRO A 19 14.17 4.24 -5.34
N GLY A 20 13.50 5.37 -5.06
CA GLY A 20 12.92 6.26 -6.09
C GLY A 20 11.55 5.83 -6.62
N THR A 21 10.95 4.80 -6.02
CA THR A 21 9.64 4.28 -6.39
C THR A 21 8.69 4.26 -5.20
N GLU A 22 7.81 5.25 -5.16
CA GLU A 22 6.80 5.41 -4.13
C GLU A 22 5.43 5.02 -4.67
N GLY A 23 4.71 4.23 -3.88
CA GLY A 23 3.33 3.90 -4.18
C GLY A 23 2.39 4.34 -3.07
N LEU A 24 1.16 4.66 -3.45
CA LEU A 24 0.11 5.02 -2.51
C LEU A 24 -0.87 3.86 -2.36
N VAL A 25 -1.09 3.46 -1.11
CA VAL A 25 -2.13 2.50 -0.72
C VAL A 25 -3.31 3.29 -0.16
N HIS A 26 -4.44 3.25 -0.84
CA HIS A 26 -5.66 3.88 -0.35
C HIS A 26 -6.25 3.10 0.83
N ILE A 27 -6.89 3.77 1.79
CA ILE A 27 -7.50 3.13 2.97
C ILE A 27 -8.48 2.01 2.59
N SER A 28 -9.23 2.19 1.50
CA SER A 28 -10.15 1.18 0.95
C SER A 28 -9.47 -0.06 0.37
N GLN A 29 -8.15 0.00 0.12
CA GLN A 29 -7.34 -1.08 -0.43
C GLN A 29 -6.44 -1.73 0.65
N LEU A 30 -6.49 -1.25 1.90
CA LEU A 30 -5.77 -1.84 3.04
C LEU A 30 -6.42 -3.13 3.52
N ALA A 31 -7.74 -3.13 3.66
CA ALA A 31 -8.53 -4.29 4.10
C ALA A 31 -9.90 -4.30 3.41
N LYS A 32 -10.56 -5.47 3.38
CA LYS A 32 -11.98 -5.57 2.97
C LYS A 32 -12.92 -4.94 4.01
N GLU A 33 -12.49 -4.88 5.25
CA GLU A 33 -13.26 -4.36 6.37
C GLU A 33 -13.15 -2.84 6.47
N ARG A 34 -14.11 -2.21 7.16
CA ARG A 34 -14.14 -0.76 7.35
C ARG A 34 -13.02 -0.34 8.29
N VAL A 35 -11.89 0.08 7.72
CA VAL A 35 -10.78 0.68 8.46
C VAL A 35 -11.13 2.13 8.78
N SER A 36 -11.19 2.48 10.06
CA SER A 36 -11.42 3.87 10.51
C SER A 36 -10.16 4.72 10.54
N LYS A 37 -8.99 4.11 10.80
CA LYS A 37 -7.70 4.80 10.85
C LYS A 37 -6.63 3.95 10.18
N VAL A 38 -5.88 4.57 9.27
CA VAL A 38 -4.76 3.89 8.61
C VAL A 38 -3.67 3.51 9.61
N THR A 39 -3.45 4.35 10.64
CA THR A 39 -2.44 4.14 11.69
C THR A 39 -2.66 2.87 12.51
N ASP A 40 -3.88 2.33 12.52
CA ASP A 40 -4.22 1.10 13.24
C ASP A 40 -3.73 -0.16 12.50
N VAL A 41 -3.66 -0.07 11.17
CA VAL A 41 -3.27 -1.17 10.26
C VAL A 41 -1.88 -1.01 9.65
N LEU A 42 -1.34 0.20 9.65
CA LEU A 42 -0.05 0.57 9.11
C LEU A 42 0.60 1.61 10.02
N SER A 43 1.86 1.38 10.38
CA SER A 43 2.68 2.35 11.10
C SER A 43 3.79 2.89 10.20
N GLU A 44 4.27 4.11 10.47
CA GLU A 44 5.44 4.66 9.78
C GLU A 44 6.68 3.80 10.11
N GLY A 45 7.41 3.40 9.08
CA GLY A 45 8.53 2.45 9.19
C GLY A 45 8.12 0.96 9.15
N ASP A 46 6.82 0.65 9.10
CA ASP A 46 6.35 -0.73 9.04
C ASP A 46 6.58 -1.35 7.66
N GLU A 47 6.94 -2.63 7.63
CA GLU A 47 7.17 -3.38 6.39
C GLU A 47 5.91 -4.15 5.97
N VAL A 48 5.33 -3.77 4.84
CA VAL A 48 4.09 -4.37 4.34
C VAL A 48 4.23 -4.95 2.94
N MET A 49 3.51 -6.05 2.71
CA MET A 49 3.40 -6.64 1.39
C MET A 49 2.31 -5.97 0.57
N VAL A 50 2.71 -5.49 -0.61
CA VAL A 50 1.87 -4.76 -1.55
C VAL A 50 2.07 -5.30 -2.96
N LYS A 51 1.02 -5.25 -3.76
CA LYS A 51 1.05 -5.65 -5.17
C LYS A 51 0.89 -4.41 -6.04
N VAL A 52 1.77 -4.28 -7.03
CA VAL A 52 1.69 -3.22 -8.04
C VAL A 52 0.53 -3.56 -8.96
N LEU A 53 -0.46 -2.67 -9.01
CA LEU A 53 -1.58 -2.78 -9.94
C LEU A 53 -1.29 -2.01 -11.22
N GLU A 54 -0.83 -0.78 -11.08
CA GLU A 54 -0.68 0.14 -12.20
C GLU A 54 0.43 1.16 -11.88
N ILE A 55 1.15 1.59 -12.92
CA ILE A 55 2.21 2.58 -12.84
C ILE A 55 1.86 3.71 -13.80
N ASP A 56 1.71 4.92 -13.28
CA ASP A 56 1.46 6.11 -14.10
C ASP A 56 2.78 6.66 -14.68
N LYS A 57 2.70 7.36 -15.81
CA LYS A 57 3.88 8.01 -16.45
C LYS A 57 4.54 9.07 -15.57
N GLN A 58 3.84 9.58 -14.55
CA GLN A 58 4.39 10.49 -13.55
C GLN A 58 5.15 9.78 -12.41
N GLY A 59 5.34 8.46 -12.48
CA GLY A 59 6.05 7.68 -11.46
C GLY A 59 5.19 7.31 -10.24
N LYS A 60 3.90 7.63 -10.25
CA LYS A 60 2.98 7.23 -9.19
C LYS A 60 2.58 5.77 -9.37
N ILE A 61 2.83 4.95 -8.36
CA ILE A 61 2.44 3.54 -8.37
C ILE A 61 1.17 3.34 -7.55
N ARG A 62 0.17 2.71 -8.16
CA ARG A 62 -1.03 2.23 -7.46
C ARG A 62 -0.73 0.87 -6.86
N LEU A 63 -0.74 0.82 -5.54
CA LEU A 63 -0.48 -0.37 -4.76
C LEU A 63 -1.76 -0.90 -4.12
N SER A 64 -1.89 -2.22 -4.08
CA SER A 64 -2.96 -2.90 -3.36
C SER A 64 -2.40 -3.91 -2.35
N ARG A 65 -2.77 -3.74 -1.08
CA ARG A 65 -2.48 -4.73 -0.03
C ARG A 65 -3.41 -5.94 -0.15
N LYS A 66 -4.69 -5.70 -0.45
CA LYS A 66 -5.71 -6.74 -0.63
C LYS A 66 -5.36 -7.78 -1.70
N ASP A 67 -4.78 -7.34 -2.81
CA ASP A 67 -4.44 -8.18 -3.96
C ASP A 67 -3.12 -8.95 -3.74
N ALA A 68 -2.22 -8.40 -2.90
CA ALA A 68 -1.01 -9.07 -2.45
C ALA A 68 -1.34 -10.29 -1.56
N LEU A 69 -2.37 -10.17 -0.72
CA LEU A 69 -2.85 -11.25 0.16
C LEU A 69 -3.72 -12.28 -0.58
N GLY A 70 -4.15 -12.00 -1.81
CA GLY A 70 -5.11 -12.82 -2.55
C GLY A 70 -4.54 -13.63 -3.71
N SER A 71 -3.22 -13.70 -3.90
CA SER A 71 -2.61 -14.42 -5.03
C SER A 71 -2.38 -15.92 -4.74
N ASP A 72 -3.42 -16.59 -4.24
CA ASP A 72 -3.50 -18.06 -4.07
C ASP A 72 -4.77 -18.64 -4.73
N GLY A 73 -5.31 -18.00 -5.77
CA GLY A 73 -6.57 -18.47 -6.34
C GLY A 73 -6.95 -17.96 -7.74
N LYS A 74 -6.15 -18.30 -8.75
CA LYS A 74 -6.59 -19.03 -9.98
C LYS A 74 -5.49 -19.10 -11.02
#